data_AF-E0E211-F1
#
_entry.id   AF-E0E211-F1
#
_cell.length_a   1.000
_cell.length_b   1.000
_cell.length_c   1.000
_cell.angle_alpha   90.00
_cell.angle_beta   90.00
_cell.angle_gamma   90.00
#
_symmetry.space_group_name_H-M   'P 1'
#
loop_
_entity.id
_entity.type
_entity.pdbx_description
1 polymer ?
#
loop_
_entity_poly.entity_id
_entity_poly.type
_entity_poly.pdbx_seq_one_letter_code
_entity_poly.pdbx_strand_id
1 'polypeptide(L)'
;MNLLTNLKANQNQLLEAVLHSVAVEPSQAVAGQVYYNTKNKRAYVYTGTAWIAMDAKDASPTAVSIVDTINDGDSLINMDKIKDLADKLKAANIVTVINGGSENINADRINGIAGAITAGDIVTKINGGNSKISTSKIDGLDDKLKIDTIIEALIASTKTLPTSKIAGLDNTLATKITDAQAQAKADTALQQANTFTNQRINQILNGASSNYDTFKEIEELLKNNDNLTTVLKKGIAGKTGKVAKEIGNGTATEFTVNHNLNTQDVVVMVRENKAPFAQVITDVEVTDVNNIKVKFAKPPKANEYKVVIVG
;
A
#
# COMPACT_ATOMS: atom_id res chain seq x y z
N MET A 1 -31.22 -93.60 88.93
CA MET A 1 -32.19 -92.71 89.59
C MET A 1 -33.30 -92.42 88.60
N ASN A 2 -34.55 -92.69 88.95
CA ASN A 2 -35.70 -92.34 88.12
C ASN A 2 -36.39 -91.13 88.74
N LEU A 3 -36.46 -90.02 88.02
CA LEU A 3 -37.15 -88.81 88.47
C LEU A 3 -38.55 -88.81 87.85
N LEU A 4 -39.57 -88.92 88.69
CA LEU A 4 -40.97 -88.99 88.24
C LEU A 4 -41.61 -87.60 88.02
N THR A 5 -40.87 -86.54 88.32
CA THR A 5 -41.26 -85.13 88.15
C THR A 5 -40.07 -84.32 87.61
N ASN A 6 -40.31 -83.08 87.19
CA ASN A 6 -39.28 -82.18 86.67
C ASN A 6 -38.14 -81.94 87.70
N LEU A 7 -36.89 -81.93 87.22
CA LEU A 7 -35.71 -81.53 88.01
C LEU A 7 -35.47 -80.03 87.86
N LYS A 8 -35.57 -79.28 88.95
CA LYS A 8 -35.18 -77.86 88.97
C LYS A 8 -33.74 -77.73 89.49
N ALA A 9 -32.80 -77.49 88.58
CA ALA A 9 -31.38 -77.37 88.93
C ALA A 9 -30.96 -75.99 89.49
N ASN A 10 -31.84 -74.98 89.47
CA ASN A 10 -31.56 -73.60 89.95
C ASN A 10 -30.28 -72.99 89.34
N GLN A 11 -30.11 -73.08 88.01
CA GLN A 11 -28.92 -72.61 87.27
C GLN A 11 -27.62 -73.38 87.56
N ASN A 12 -27.65 -74.45 88.36
CA ASN A 12 -26.51 -75.37 88.48
C ASN A 12 -26.30 -76.16 87.17
N GLN A 13 -25.06 -76.60 86.96
CA GLN A 13 -24.64 -77.34 85.78
C GLN A 13 -24.84 -78.85 85.96
N LEU A 14 -25.07 -79.56 84.85
CA LEU A 14 -24.90 -81.01 84.79
C LEU A 14 -23.46 -81.27 84.33
N LEU A 15 -22.66 -81.92 85.18
CA LEU A 15 -21.28 -82.25 84.86
C LEU A 15 -21.20 -83.69 84.33
N GLU A 16 -20.38 -83.89 83.30
CA GLU A 16 -20.10 -85.20 82.68
C GLU A 16 -21.34 -86.01 82.26
N ALA A 17 -22.45 -85.30 82.00
CA ALA A 17 -23.70 -85.94 81.60
C ALA A 17 -23.63 -86.44 80.16
N VAL A 18 -24.05 -87.69 79.95
CA VAL A 18 -24.20 -88.28 78.63
C VAL A 18 -25.66 -88.18 78.21
N LEU A 19 -25.92 -87.58 77.05
CA LEU A 19 -27.25 -87.57 76.46
C LEU A 19 -27.68 -89.01 76.12
N HIS A 20 -28.99 -89.27 76.13
CA HIS A 20 -29.53 -90.57 75.75
C HIS A 20 -29.03 -90.97 74.36
N SER A 21 -28.16 -91.97 74.30
CA SER A 21 -27.41 -92.34 73.10
C SER A 21 -28.08 -93.51 72.39
N VAL A 22 -28.71 -93.24 71.25
CA VAL A 22 -29.46 -94.24 70.47
C VAL A 22 -29.20 -94.09 68.98
N ALA A 23 -29.30 -95.19 68.23
CA ALA A 23 -29.08 -95.18 66.78
C ALA A 23 -30.31 -94.76 65.96
N VAL A 24 -31.50 -94.81 66.58
CA VAL A 24 -32.80 -94.51 65.96
C VAL A 24 -33.51 -93.47 66.82
N GLU A 25 -34.31 -92.62 66.18
CA GLU A 25 -35.14 -91.62 66.84
C GLU A 25 -36.10 -92.26 67.87
N PRO A 26 -36.24 -91.69 69.08
CA PRO A 26 -37.25 -92.13 70.04
C PRO A 26 -38.67 -92.04 69.47
N SER A 27 -39.45 -93.11 69.60
CA SER A 27 -40.80 -93.25 69.00
C SER A 27 -41.90 -92.50 69.76
N GLN A 28 -41.70 -92.18 71.03
CA GLN A 28 -42.62 -91.40 71.87
C GLN A 28 -41.96 -90.08 72.29
N ALA A 29 -41.61 -89.26 71.30
CA ALA A 29 -40.89 -88.03 71.52
C ALA A 29 -41.78 -86.95 72.18
N VAL A 30 -41.22 -86.22 73.14
CA VAL A 30 -41.87 -85.04 73.76
C VAL A 30 -41.16 -83.78 73.30
N ALA A 31 -41.89 -82.70 73.05
CA ALA A 31 -41.29 -81.42 72.65
C ALA A 31 -40.23 -80.96 73.67
N GLY A 32 -39.05 -80.59 73.17
CA GLY A 32 -37.88 -80.25 73.99
C GLY A 32 -37.03 -81.44 74.45
N GLN A 33 -37.45 -82.68 74.17
CA GLN A 33 -36.61 -83.86 74.44
C GLN A 33 -35.34 -83.82 73.60
N VAL A 34 -34.20 -84.20 74.20
CA VAL A 34 -32.89 -84.22 73.55
C VAL A 34 -32.31 -85.63 73.62
N TYR A 35 -31.66 -86.06 72.53
CA TYR A 35 -30.90 -87.31 72.48
C TYR A 35 -29.65 -87.15 71.61
N TYR A 36 -28.70 -88.07 71.75
CA TYR A 36 -27.53 -88.17 70.88
C TYR A 36 -27.71 -89.32 69.89
N ASN A 37 -27.72 -89.02 68.60
CA ASN A 37 -27.82 -90.03 67.56
C ASN A 37 -26.43 -90.63 67.29
N THR A 38 -26.25 -91.92 67.60
CA THR A 38 -24.95 -92.58 67.47
C THR A 38 -24.53 -92.88 66.02
N LYS A 39 -25.49 -92.90 65.08
CA LYS A 39 -25.21 -93.06 63.64
C LYS A 39 -24.77 -91.73 63.02
N ASN A 40 -25.50 -90.66 63.29
CA ASN A 40 -25.23 -89.32 62.74
C ASN A 40 -24.15 -88.56 63.53
N LYS A 41 -23.83 -89.04 64.75
CA LYS A 41 -22.88 -88.46 65.69
C LYS A 41 -23.21 -87.02 66.08
N ARG A 42 -24.50 -86.73 66.27
CA ARG A 42 -25.04 -85.38 66.51
C ARG A 42 -26.15 -85.41 67.56
N ALA A 43 -26.27 -84.32 68.32
CA ALA A 43 -27.37 -84.12 69.24
C ALA A 43 -28.60 -83.59 68.50
N TYR A 44 -29.77 -84.08 68.87
CA TYR A 44 -31.05 -83.69 68.28
C TYR A 44 -32.02 -83.28 69.37
N VAL A 45 -32.86 -82.28 69.07
CA VAL A 45 -33.99 -81.85 69.89
C VAL A 45 -35.30 -82.06 69.12
N TYR A 46 -36.32 -82.58 69.80
CA TYR A 46 -37.64 -82.73 69.19
C TYR A 46 -38.41 -81.41 69.33
N THR A 47 -38.84 -80.83 68.22
CA THR A 47 -39.59 -79.56 68.21
C THR A 47 -41.07 -79.71 68.58
N GLY A 48 -41.55 -80.95 68.75
CA GLY A 48 -42.97 -81.29 68.80
C GLY A 48 -43.52 -81.79 67.47
N THR A 49 -42.77 -81.60 66.37
CA THR A 49 -43.14 -82.12 65.04
C THR A 49 -42.02 -82.94 64.40
N ALA A 50 -40.75 -82.55 64.60
CA ALA A 50 -39.59 -83.23 64.02
C ALA A 50 -38.38 -83.18 64.95
N TRP A 51 -37.46 -84.13 64.75
CA TRP A 51 -36.12 -84.08 65.35
C TRP A 51 -35.25 -83.14 64.52
N ILE A 52 -34.76 -82.07 65.13
CA ILE A 52 -33.84 -81.12 64.50
C ILE A 52 -32.48 -81.25 65.18
N ALA A 53 -31.42 -81.31 64.38
CA ALA A 53 -30.06 -81.32 64.91
C ALA A 53 -29.76 -79.99 65.62
N MET A 54 -29.03 -80.07 66.73
CA MET A 54 -28.67 -78.90 67.54
C MET A 54 -27.37 -78.23 67.06
N ASP A 55 -26.99 -78.44 65.80
CA ASP A 55 -25.85 -77.79 65.16
C ASP A 55 -26.27 -77.16 63.81
N ALA A 56 -25.37 -76.38 63.21
CA ALA A 56 -25.63 -75.67 61.96
C ALA A 56 -25.32 -76.48 60.69
N LYS A 57 -24.93 -77.76 60.79
CA LYS A 57 -24.33 -78.50 59.66
C LYS A 57 -25.28 -78.63 58.45
N ASP A 58 -26.58 -78.80 58.71
CA ASP A 58 -27.61 -78.90 57.66
C ASP A 58 -28.56 -77.69 57.69
N ALA A 59 -28.20 -76.62 58.40
CA ALA A 59 -29.00 -75.42 58.41
C ALA A 59 -28.92 -74.77 57.01
N SER A 60 -30.08 -74.51 56.40
CA SER A 60 -30.12 -73.69 55.19
C SER A 60 -29.90 -72.23 55.60
N PRO A 61 -28.88 -71.55 55.05
CA PRO A 61 -28.65 -70.15 55.39
C PRO A 61 -29.83 -69.29 54.92
N THR A 62 -30.22 -68.32 55.73
CA THR A 62 -31.19 -67.29 55.35
C THR A 62 -30.55 -66.29 54.38
N ALA A 63 -31.36 -65.58 53.58
CA ALA A 63 -30.88 -64.51 52.71
C ALA A 63 -30.07 -63.46 53.48
N VAL A 64 -30.49 -63.12 54.70
CA VAL A 64 -29.78 -62.19 55.58
C VAL A 64 -28.41 -62.73 55.96
N SER A 65 -28.33 -63.99 56.45
CA SER A 65 -27.04 -64.60 56.80
C SER A 65 -26.09 -64.75 55.61
N ILE A 66 -26.62 -64.90 54.38
CA ILE A 66 -25.79 -64.93 53.17
C ILE A 66 -25.20 -63.54 52.90
N VAL A 67 -26.01 -62.48 52.99
CA VAL A 67 -25.57 -61.10 52.78
C VAL A 67 -24.53 -60.70 53.83
N ASP A 68 -24.78 -61.01 55.10
CA ASP A 68 -23.84 -60.72 56.19
C ASP A 68 -22.51 -61.47 55.97
N THR A 69 -22.57 -62.76 55.61
CA THR A 69 -21.36 -63.56 55.30
C THR A 69 -20.57 -62.99 54.12
N ILE A 70 -21.24 -62.44 53.10
CA ILE A 70 -20.58 -61.83 51.93
C ILE A 70 -19.95 -60.49 52.29
N ASN A 71 -20.64 -59.66 53.07
CA ASN A 71 -20.18 -58.32 53.42
C ASN A 71 -19.06 -58.34 54.47
N ASP A 72 -19.14 -59.25 55.44
CA ASP A 72 -18.18 -59.36 56.55
C ASP A 72 -17.02 -60.33 56.25
N GLY A 73 -17.07 -61.03 55.10
CA GLY A 73 -16.05 -61.99 54.71
C GLY A 73 -14.80 -61.34 54.11
N ASP A 74 -13.62 -61.70 54.60
CA ASP A 74 -12.32 -61.23 54.05
C ASP A 74 -11.85 -62.04 52.82
N SER A 75 -12.52 -63.14 52.51
CA SER A 75 -12.16 -64.04 51.39
C SER A 75 -12.93 -63.72 50.13
N LEU A 76 -12.26 -63.83 48.98
CA LEU A 76 -12.91 -63.67 47.67
C LEU A 76 -13.90 -64.81 47.40
N ILE A 77 -15.05 -64.47 46.81
CA ILE A 77 -15.99 -65.45 46.28
C ILE A 77 -15.40 -66.04 45.00
N ASN A 78 -15.43 -67.37 44.89
CA ASN A 78 -15.00 -68.04 43.67
C ASN A 78 -15.92 -67.64 42.48
N MET A 79 -15.32 -67.03 41.46
CA MET A 79 -16.01 -66.53 40.28
C MET A 79 -16.81 -67.60 39.52
N ASP A 80 -16.37 -68.86 39.54
CA ASP A 80 -17.09 -69.98 38.90
C ASP A 80 -18.44 -70.27 39.56
N LYS A 81 -18.62 -69.88 40.83
CA LYS A 81 -19.89 -70.02 41.57
C LYS A 81 -20.87 -68.90 41.29
N ILE A 82 -20.43 -67.83 40.64
CA ILE A 82 -21.23 -66.65 40.25
C ILE A 82 -21.15 -66.41 38.73
N LYS A 83 -20.99 -67.48 37.96
CA LYS A 83 -20.64 -67.46 36.54
C LYS A 83 -21.53 -66.53 35.70
N ASP A 84 -22.84 -66.50 35.92
CA ASP A 84 -23.75 -65.66 35.14
C ASP A 84 -23.56 -64.16 35.42
N LEU A 85 -23.32 -63.80 36.68
CA LEU A 85 -23.01 -62.41 37.06
C LEU A 85 -21.64 -62.01 36.53
N ALA A 86 -20.65 -62.90 36.69
CA ALA A 86 -19.32 -62.70 36.16
C ALA A 86 -19.34 -62.53 34.63
N ASP A 87 -20.08 -63.37 33.92
CA ASP A 87 -20.26 -63.29 32.47
C ASP A 87 -20.94 -61.98 32.08
N LYS A 88 -22.02 -61.55 32.75
CA LYS A 88 -22.67 -60.25 32.50
C LYS A 88 -21.74 -59.05 32.73
N LEU A 89 -20.83 -59.14 33.70
CA LEU A 89 -19.87 -58.10 34.03
C LEU A 89 -18.56 -58.17 33.21
N LYS A 90 -18.44 -59.10 32.26
CA LYS A 90 -17.29 -59.10 31.33
C LYS A 90 -17.29 -57.83 30.47
N ALA A 91 -16.11 -57.25 30.26
CA ALA A 91 -15.94 -56.04 29.47
C ALA A 91 -16.62 -56.10 28.09
N ALA A 92 -16.49 -57.23 27.36
CA ALA A 92 -17.13 -57.41 26.06
C ALA A 92 -18.66 -57.29 26.14
N ASN A 93 -19.27 -57.91 27.16
CA ASN A 93 -20.72 -57.87 27.34
C ASN A 93 -21.20 -56.49 27.77
N ILE A 94 -20.46 -55.80 28.64
CA ILE A 94 -20.72 -54.39 29.00
C ILE A 94 -20.69 -53.51 27.74
N VAL A 95 -19.67 -53.67 26.89
CA VAL A 95 -19.55 -52.93 25.62
C VAL A 95 -20.71 -53.24 24.67
N THR A 96 -21.10 -54.50 24.54
CA THR A 96 -22.25 -54.90 23.71
C THR A 96 -23.56 -54.28 24.22
N VAL A 97 -23.81 -54.33 25.52
CA VAL A 97 -25.02 -53.73 26.12
C VAL A 97 -25.03 -52.21 25.92
N ILE A 98 -23.88 -51.55 26.11
CA ILE A 98 -23.70 -50.13 25.86
C ILE A 98 -24.00 -49.79 24.38
N ASN A 99 -23.42 -50.53 23.44
CA ASN A 99 -23.54 -50.24 22.01
C ASN A 99 -24.93 -50.58 21.44
N GLY A 100 -25.65 -51.51 22.07
CA GLY A 100 -26.99 -51.92 21.67
C GLY A 100 -28.13 -51.14 22.34
N GLY A 101 -27.84 -50.37 23.38
CA GLY A 101 -28.82 -49.53 24.07
C GLY A 101 -29.27 -48.34 23.23
N SER A 102 -30.53 -47.92 23.37
CA SER A 102 -31.09 -46.73 22.74
C SER A 102 -31.00 -45.47 23.61
N GLU A 103 -30.59 -45.61 24.87
CA GLU A 103 -30.39 -44.51 25.81
C GLU A 103 -28.99 -43.92 25.65
N ASN A 104 -28.89 -42.60 25.83
CA ASN A 104 -27.62 -41.90 25.77
C ASN A 104 -26.75 -42.26 26.99
N ILE A 105 -25.50 -42.65 26.75
CA ILE A 105 -24.49 -42.57 27.80
C ILE A 105 -24.16 -41.10 27.99
N ASN A 106 -24.21 -40.63 29.23
CA ASN A 106 -23.78 -39.28 29.57
C ASN A 106 -22.33 -39.07 29.07
N ALA A 107 -22.16 -38.19 28.08
CA ALA A 107 -20.88 -37.91 27.45
C ALA A 107 -19.84 -37.36 28.43
N ASP A 108 -20.26 -36.61 29.47
CA ASP A 108 -19.37 -36.09 30.51
C ASP A 108 -18.78 -37.20 31.39
N ARG A 109 -19.44 -38.37 31.44
CA ARG A 109 -18.96 -39.56 32.16
C ARG A 109 -18.05 -40.45 31.32
N ILE A 110 -17.96 -40.22 30.00
CA ILE A 110 -16.97 -40.86 29.12
C ILE A 110 -15.72 -39.99 29.09
N ASN A 111 -14.97 -40.02 30.20
CA ASN A 111 -13.68 -39.35 30.28
C ASN A 111 -12.77 -39.87 29.14
N GLY A 112 -12.43 -39.01 28.18
CA GLY A 112 -11.62 -39.37 27.01
C GLY A 112 -12.28 -39.19 25.64
N ILE A 113 -13.58 -38.93 25.51
CA ILE A 113 -14.17 -38.61 24.19
C ILE A 113 -13.53 -37.36 23.56
N ALA A 114 -13.21 -36.35 24.37
CA ALA A 114 -12.54 -35.12 23.93
C ALA A 114 -11.10 -35.35 23.41
N GLY A 115 -10.49 -36.51 23.72
CA GLY A 115 -9.18 -36.92 23.20
C GLY A 115 -9.22 -38.08 22.21
N ALA A 116 -10.31 -38.87 22.18
CA ALA A 116 -10.49 -40.01 21.28
C ALA A 116 -10.94 -39.60 19.87
N ILE A 117 -11.51 -38.39 19.74
CA ILE A 117 -11.82 -37.77 18.44
C ILE A 117 -11.17 -36.39 18.45
N THR A 118 -9.91 -36.33 18.05
CA THR A 118 -9.23 -35.04 17.91
C THR A 118 -9.73 -34.29 16.67
N ALA A 119 -9.49 -32.98 16.61
CA ALA A 119 -9.71 -32.22 15.39
C ALA A 119 -8.93 -32.82 14.19
N GLY A 120 -7.74 -33.37 14.45
CA GLY A 120 -6.94 -34.07 13.43
C GLY A 120 -7.61 -35.34 12.91
N ASP A 121 -8.27 -36.12 13.77
CA ASP A 121 -9.01 -37.32 13.38
C ASP A 121 -10.24 -36.96 12.53
N ILE A 122 -10.92 -35.87 12.87
CA ILE A 122 -12.04 -35.33 12.09
C ILE A 122 -11.54 -34.91 10.70
N VAL A 123 -10.47 -34.11 10.64
CA VAL A 123 -9.88 -33.64 9.36
C VAL A 123 -9.42 -34.83 8.51
N THR A 124 -8.78 -35.84 9.11
CA THR A 124 -8.33 -37.04 8.41
C THR A 124 -9.50 -37.82 7.83
N LYS A 125 -10.58 -38.04 8.60
CA LYS A 125 -11.79 -38.71 8.11
C LYS A 125 -12.50 -37.92 7.00
N ILE A 126 -12.56 -36.60 7.11
CA ILE A 126 -13.12 -35.72 6.07
C ILE A 126 -12.29 -35.83 4.78
N ASN A 127 -10.97 -35.72 4.89
CA ASN A 127 -10.07 -35.75 3.73
C ASN A 127 -9.99 -37.13 3.07
N GLY A 128 -10.16 -38.20 3.85
CA GLY A 128 -10.15 -39.58 3.36
C GLY A 128 -11.51 -40.07 2.84
N GLY A 129 -12.59 -39.32 3.03
CA GLY A 129 -13.94 -39.72 2.60
C GLY A 129 -14.23 -39.41 1.13
N ASN A 130 -14.99 -40.28 0.46
CA ASN A 130 -15.46 -40.05 -0.92
C ASN A 130 -16.69 -39.14 -0.99
N SER A 131 -17.33 -38.84 0.14
CA SER A 131 -18.48 -37.94 0.22
C SER A 131 -18.00 -36.50 0.44
N LYS A 132 -18.44 -35.57 -0.41
CA LYS A 132 -18.12 -34.14 -0.27
C LYS A 132 -18.98 -33.52 0.83
N ILE A 133 -18.38 -32.64 1.63
CA ILE A 133 -19.14 -31.75 2.52
C ILE A 133 -19.75 -30.64 1.66
N SER A 134 -21.07 -30.47 1.73
CA SER A 134 -21.73 -29.33 1.09
C SER A 134 -21.29 -28.03 1.78
N THR A 135 -20.96 -26.99 1.01
CA THR A 135 -20.54 -25.68 1.53
C THR A 135 -21.57 -25.07 2.47
N SER A 136 -22.86 -25.27 2.20
CA SER A 136 -23.99 -24.85 3.05
C SER A 136 -24.04 -25.51 4.44
N LYS A 137 -23.25 -26.56 4.67
CA LYS A 137 -23.11 -27.22 5.97
C LYS A 137 -21.90 -26.72 6.78
N ILE A 138 -21.08 -25.84 6.19
CA ILE A 138 -19.96 -25.18 6.85
C ILE A 138 -20.39 -23.73 7.08
N ASP A 139 -20.56 -23.37 8.34
CA ASP A 139 -21.02 -22.04 8.73
C ASP A 139 -20.16 -20.93 8.10
N GLY A 140 -20.81 -19.99 7.41
CA GLY A 140 -20.18 -18.87 6.70
C GLY A 140 -19.34 -19.19 5.47
N LEU A 141 -19.08 -20.46 5.10
CA LEU A 141 -18.31 -20.76 3.88
C LEU A 141 -19.12 -20.49 2.62
N ASP A 142 -20.41 -20.85 2.63
CA ASP A 142 -21.31 -20.62 1.50
C ASP A 142 -21.43 -19.13 1.17
N ASP A 143 -21.60 -18.28 2.18
CA ASP A 143 -21.67 -16.83 2.02
C ASP A 143 -20.38 -16.22 1.48
N LYS A 144 -19.21 -16.72 1.91
CA LYS A 144 -17.91 -16.24 1.42
C LYS A 144 -17.62 -16.65 -0.03
N LEU A 145 -18.21 -17.74 -0.50
CA LEU A 145 -18.02 -18.24 -1.87
C LEU A 145 -19.10 -17.77 -2.84
N LYS A 146 -20.11 -17.01 -2.38
CA LYS A 146 -21.06 -16.35 -3.27
C LYS A 146 -20.34 -15.41 -4.22
N ILE A 147 -20.76 -15.44 -5.48
CA ILE A 147 -20.20 -14.61 -6.55
C ILE A 147 -20.25 -13.13 -6.16
N ASP A 148 -21.35 -12.67 -5.58
CA ASP A 148 -21.52 -11.27 -5.16
C ASP A 148 -20.48 -10.87 -4.11
N THR A 149 -20.27 -11.70 -3.07
CA THR A 149 -19.24 -11.47 -2.05
C THR A 149 -17.84 -11.41 -2.65
N ILE A 150 -17.54 -12.28 -3.62
CA ILE A 150 -16.25 -12.29 -4.32
C ILE A 150 -16.08 -11.00 -5.14
N ILE A 151 -17.13 -10.55 -5.82
CA ILE A 151 -17.11 -9.30 -6.60
C ILE A 151 -16.91 -8.09 -5.70
N GLU A 152 -17.62 -8.00 -4.58
CA GLU A 152 -17.45 -6.92 -3.60
C GLU A 152 -16.01 -6.88 -3.07
N ALA A 153 -15.45 -8.04 -2.72
CA ALA A 153 -14.06 -8.14 -2.28
C ALA A 153 -13.07 -7.74 -3.37
N LEU A 154 -13.36 -8.06 -4.63
CA LEU A 154 -12.53 -7.68 -5.77
C LEU A 154 -12.55 -6.17 -6.01
N ILE A 155 -13.71 -5.53 -5.90
CA ILE A 155 -13.89 -4.08 -6.04
C ILE A 155 -13.18 -3.33 -4.91
N ALA A 156 -13.25 -3.85 -3.68
CA ALA A 156 -12.59 -3.25 -2.51
C ALA A 156 -11.06 -3.48 -2.49
N SER A 157 -10.55 -4.39 -3.32
CA SER A 157 -9.14 -4.76 -3.35
C SER A 157 -8.26 -3.65 -3.94
N THR A 158 -7.11 -3.41 -3.32
CA THR A 158 -6.05 -2.51 -3.84
C THR A 158 -5.00 -3.25 -4.69
N LYS A 159 -5.19 -4.57 -4.92
CA LYS A 159 -4.27 -5.39 -5.71
C LYS A 159 -4.51 -5.20 -7.21
N THR A 160 -3.43 -5.19 -7.98
CA THR A 160 -3.49 -5.12 -9.43
C THR A 160 -4.03 -6.43 -10.02
N LEU A 161 -5.04 -6.33 -10.88
CA LEU A 161 -5.55 -7.43 -11.69
C LEU A 161 -4.89 -7.40 -13.06
N PRO A 162 -4.21 -8.49 -13.49
CA PRO A 162 -3.70 -8.58 -14.86
C PRO A 162 -4.88 -8.54 -15.85
N THR A 163 -4.90 -7.55 -16.73
CA THR A 163 -5.99 -7.34 -17.69
C THR A 163 -6.16 -8.52 -18.65
N SER A 164 -5.06 -9.24 -18.93
CA SER A 164 -5.04 -10.48 -19.74
C SER A 164 -5.77 -11.67 -19.14
N LYS A 165 -6.13 -11.59 -17.85
CA LYS A 165 -6.96 -12.60 -17.18
C LYS A 165 -8.44 -12.25 -17.21
N ILE A 166 -8.81 -11.06 -17.69
CA ILE A 166 -10.20 -10.63 -17.87
C ILE A 166 -10.50 -10.65 -19.37
N ALA A 167 -11.19 -11.71 -19.82
CA ALA A 167 -11.48 -11.92 -21.23
C ALA A 167 -12.15 -10.67 -21.87
N GLY A 168 -11.52 -10.13 -22.92
CA GLY A 168 -12.02 -8.99 -23.68
C GLY A 168 -11.69 -7.59 -23.12
N LEU A 169 -11.16 -7.49 -21.89
CA LEU A 169 -10.73 -6.19 -21.34
C LEU A 169 -9.54 -5.62 -22.11
N ASP A 170 -8.56 -6.46 -22.45
CA ASP A 170 -7.41 -6.07 -23.29
C ASP A 170 -7.85 -5.55 -24.66
N ASN A 171 -8.80 -6.22 -25.31
CA ASN A 171 -9.34 -5.80 -26.61
C ASN A 171 -10.04 -4.44 -26.49
N THR A 172 -10.81 -4.23 -25.41
CA THR A 172 -11.51 -2.97 -25.17
C THR A 172 -10.54 -1.82 -24.91
N LEU A 173 -9.52 -2.04 -24.08
CA LEU A 173 -8.48 -1.03 -23.80
C LEU A 173 -7.61 -0.74 -25.03
N ALA A 174 -7.33 -1.74 -25.87
CA ALA A 174 -6.56 -1.56 -27.10
C ALA A 174 -7.25 -0.60 -28.11
N THR A 175 -8.58 -0.44 -28.02
CA THR A 175 -9.32 0.55 -28.84
C THR A 175 -9.23 1.99 -28.31
N LYS A 176 -8.77 2.17 -27.06
CA LYS A 176 -8.62 3.50 -26.47
C LYS A 176 -7.27 4.10 -26.90
N ILE A 177 -7.29 5.39 -27.20
CA ILE A 177 -6.08 6.16 -27.52
C ILE A 177 -5.19 6.20 -26.27
N THR A 178 -3.91 5.90 -26.43
CA THR A 178 -2.91 6.06 -25.37
C THR A 178 -2.47 7.53 -25.26
N ASP A 179 -1.94 7.92 -24.10
CA ASP A 179 -1.38 9.27 -23.90
C ASP A 179 -0.32 9.61 -24.95
N ALA A 180 0.50 8.63 -25.35
CA ALA A 180 1.49 8.79 -26.40
C ALA A 180 0.86 9.07 -27.78
N GLN A 181 -0.21 8.37 -28.14
CA GLN A 181 -0.96 8.62 -29.38
C GLN A 181 -1.67 9.98 -29.35
N ALA A 182 -2.21 10.37 -28.20
CA ALA A 182 -2.81 11.70 -28.01
C ALA A 182 -1.76 12.81 -28.18
N GLN A 183 -0.57 12.64 -27.57
CA GLN A 183 0.54 13.58 -27.70
C GLN A 183 1.02 13.69 -29.16
N ALA A 184 1.16 12.56 -29.88
CA ALA A 184 1.56 12.57 -31.28
C ALA A 184 0.59 13.36 -32.18
N LYS A 185 -0.72 13.28 -31.90
CA LYS A 185 -1.73 14.10 -32.59
C LYS A 185 -1.56 15.59 -32.28
N ALA A 186 -1.28 15.94 -31.02
CA ALA A 186 -1.03 17.32 -30.61
C ALA A 186 0.24 17.88 -31.28
N ASP A 187 1.33 17.11 -31.30
CA ASP A 187 2.60 17.50 -31.93
C ASP A 187 2.44 17.70 -33.44
N THR A 188 1.67 16.82 -34.10
CA THR A 188 1.35 16.95 -35.53
C THR A 188 0.60 18.25 -35.80
N ALA A 189 -0.40 18.58 -34.98
CA ALA A 189 -1.15 19.83 -35.12
C ALA A 189 -0.25 21.06 -34.90
N LEU A 190 0.64 21.02 -33.90
CA LEU A 190 1.61 22.09 -33.64
C LEU A 190 2.60 22.26 -34.80
N GLN A 191 3.10 21.15 -35.36
CA GLN A 191 4.01 21.18 -36.50
C GLN A 191 3.33 21.76 -37.75
N GLN A 192 2.07 21.38 -38.01
CA GLN A 192 1.28 21.95 -39.10
C GLN A 192 1.06 23.45 -38.91
N ALA A 193 0.75 23.89 -37.69
CA ALA A 193 0.58 25.31 -37.37
C ALA A 193 1.88 26.12 -37.56
N ASN A 194 3.02 25.59 -37.10
CA ASN A 194 4.33 26.19 -37.30
C ASN A 194 4.70 26.26 -38.79
N THR A 195 4.42 25.19 -39.54
CA THR A 195 4.68 25.13 -40.99
C THR A 195 3.89 26.20 -41.73
N PHE A 196 2.58 26.31 -41.46
CA PHE A 196 1.72 27.34 -42.04
C PHE A 196 2.21 28.76 -41.68
N THR A 197 2.56 28.98 -40.42
CA THR A 197 3.06 30.28 -39.94
C THR A 197 4.35 30.67 -40.64
N ASN A 198 5.32 29.76 -40.75
CA ASN A 198 6.58 29.99 -41.43
C ASN A 198 6.39 30.25 -42.93
N GLN A 199 5.48 29.52 -43.59
CA GLN A 199 5.13 29.78 -44.98
C GLN A 199 4.57 31.20 -45.15
N ARG A 200 3.71 31.65 -44.25
CA ARG A 200 3.13 33.00 -44.31
C ARG A 200 4.17 34.09 -44.07
N ILE A 201 5.07 33.89 -43.10
CA ILE A 201 6.21 34.78 -42.85
C ILE A 201 7.09 34.86 -44.11
N ASN A 202 7.42 33.72 -44.71
CA ASN A 202 8.23 33.68 -45.94
C ASN A 202 7.53 34.36 -47.12
N GLN A 203 6.20 34.25 -47.24
CA GLN A 203 5.45 34.99 -48.26
C GLN A 203 5.52 36.51 -48.04
N ILE A 204 5.58 36.97 -46.79
CA ILE A 204 5.73 38.41 -46.49
C ILE A 204 7.16 38.88 -46.75
N LEU A 205 8.15 38.08 -46.36
CA LEU A 205 9.58 38.44 -46.50
C LEU A 205 10.10 38.29 -47.92
N ASN A 206 9.71 37.22 -48.62
CA ASN A 206 10.30 36.81 -49.90
C ASN A 206 9.23 36.55 -50.99
N GLY A 207 7.95 36.77 -50.71
CA GLY A 207 6.86 36.41 -51.62
C GLY A 207 6.47 37.51 -52.60
N ALA A 208 7.03 38.71 -52.47
CA ALA A 208 6.90 39.69 -53.52
C ALA A 208 7.77 39.31 -54.73
N SER A 209 7.33 39.64 -55.94
CA SER A 209 8.14 39.39 -57.13
C SER A 209 9.43 40.21 -57.06
N SER A 210 10.44 39.87 -57.86
CA SER A 210 11.73 40.58 -57.93
C SER A 210 11.63 42.08 -58.21
N ASN A 211 10.45 42.58 -58.57
CA ASN A 211 10.18 43.97 -58.90
C ASN A 211 9.48 44.73 -57.76
N TYR A 212 9.18 44.05 -56.65
CA TYR A 212 8.45 44.60 -55.50
C TYR A 212 8.95 44.01 -54.18
N ASP A 213 10.24 43.68 -54.04
CA ASP A 213 10.82 43.18 -52.77
C ASP A 213 10.83 44.35 -51.76
N THR A 214 9.65 44.67 -51.24
CA THR A 214 9.32 45.97 -50.65
C THR A 214 10.23 46.31 -49.48
N PHE A 215 10.70 45.33 -48.70
CA PHE A 215 11.60 45.59 -47.58
C PHE A 215 13.04 45.82 -48.02
N LYS A 216 13.52 45.08 -49.03
CA LYS A 216 14.87 45.26 -49.58
C LYS A 216 14.98 46.55 -50.39
N GLU A 217 13.96 46.88 -51.17
CA GLU A 217 13.86 48.15 -51.89
C GLU A 217 13.88 49.36 -50.93
N ILE A 218 13.13 49.28 -49.82
CA ILE A 218 13.17 50.32 -48.77
C ILE A 218 14.57 50.43 -48.15
N GLU A 219 15.24 49.31 -47.88
CA GLU A 219 16.62 49.29 -47.35
C GLU A 219 17.61 49.97 -48.31
N GLU A 220 17.54 49.66 -49.60
CA GLU A 220 18.40 50.23 -50.64
C GLU A 220 18.15 51.73 -50.84
N LEU A 221 16.88 52.16 -50.81
CA LEU A 221 16.51 53.58 -50.89
C LEU A 221 17.06 54.40 -49.73
N LEU A 222 17.04 53.86 -48.51
CA LEU A 222 17.61 54.51 -47.32
C LEU A 222 19.14 54.66 -47.46
N LYS A 223 19.85 53.60 -47.86
CA LYS A 223 21.30 53.62 -48.10
C LYS A 223 21.72 54.67 -49.14
N ASN A 224 20.93 54.85 -50.19
CA ASN A 224 21.21 55.84 -51.23
C ASN A 224 21.07 57.29 -50.72
N ASN A 225 20.18 57.58 -49.77
CA ASN A 225 20.00 58.91 -49.20
C ASN A 225 21.21 59.34 -48.32
N ASP A 226 21.74 58.42 -47.51
CA ASP A 226 22.94 58.67 -46.70
C ASP A 226 24.16 59.01 -47.57
N ASN A 227 24.29 58.35 -48.72
CA ASN A 227 25.33 58.63 -49.71
C ASN A 227 25.19 60.03 -50.31
N LEU A 228 23.96 60.43 -50.70
CA LEU A 228 23.70 61.76 -51.26
C LEU A 228 24.04 62.87 -50.25
N THR A 229 23.64 62.71 -48.99
CA THR A 229 23.95 63.65 -47.90
C THR A 229 25.47 63.79 -47.70
N THR A 230 26.19 62.68 -47.76
CA THR A 230 27.65 62.66 -47.61
C THR A 230 28.37 63.36 -48.76
N VAL A 231 27.93 63.12 -50.00
CA VAL A 231 28.48 63.75 -51.21
C VAL A 231 28.24 65.27 -51.19
N LEU A 232 27.02 65.70 -50.84
CA LEU A 232 26.68 67.13 -50.72
C LEU A 232 27.55 67.84 -49.67
N LYS A 233 27.74 67.23 -48.49
CA LYS A 233 28.61 67.79 -47.43
C LYS A 233 30.06 67.93 -47.89
N LYS A 234 30.61 66.92 -48.56
CA LYS A 234 31.98 66.99 -49.11
C LYS A 234 32.10 68.06 -50.20
N GLY A 235 31.12 68.14 -51.09
CA GLY A 235 31.11 69.14 -52.17
C GLY A 235 31.04 70.59 -51.64
N ILE A 236 30.26 70.84 -50.59
CA ILE A 236 30.17 72.16 -49.95
C ILE A 236 31.47 72.49 -49.20
N ALA A 237 32.07 71.52 -48.50
CA ALA A 237 33.32 71.72 -47.76
C ALA A 237 34.53 72.04 -48.66
N GLY A 238 34.53 71.56 -49.91
CA GLY A 238 35.61 71.82 -50.87
C GLY A 238 35.48 73.13 -51.66
N LYS A 239 34.42 73.92 -51.46
CA LYS A 239 34.24 75.19 -52.18
C LYS A 239 35.10 76.29 -51.52
N THR A 240 35.82 77.05 -52.34
CA THR A 240 36.61 78.21 -51.88
C THR A 240 35.72 79.30 -51.27
N GLY A 241 36.16 79.85 -50.15
CA GLY A 241 35.54 81.00 -49.50
C GLY A 241 36.01 82.32 -50.13
N LYS A 242 35.27 83.39 -49.83
CA LYS A 242 35.63 84.76 -50.20
C LYS A 242 35.29 85.70 -49.05
N VAL A 243 36.25 86.52 -48.66
CA VAL A 243 36.05 87.62 -47.72
C VAL A 243 36.44 88.93 -48.37
N ALA A 244 35.69 90.00 -48.09
CA ALA A 244 36.03 91.34 -48.54
C ALA A 244 35.93 92.32 -47.37
N LYS A 245 36.96 93.14 -47.18
CA LYS A 245 37.04 94.14 -46.09
C LYS A 245 37.55 95.47 -46.64
N GLU A 246 37.09 96.57 -46.05
CA GLU A 246 37.53 97.91 -46.41
C GLU A 246 38.62 98.37 -45.44
N ILE A 247 39.63 99.07 -45.95
CA ILE A 247 40.79 99.51 -45.19
C ILE A 247 41.16 100.96 -45.51
N GLY A 248 41.88 101.56 -44.58
CA GLY A 248 42.30 102.96 -44.61
C GLY A 248 41.71 103.76 -43.46
N ASN A 249 42.55 104.55 -42.79
CA ASN A 249 42.20 105.35 -41.62
C ASN A 249 42.83 106.76 -41.63
N GLY A 250 43.57 107.10 -42.69
CA GLY A 250 44.25 108.37 -42.88
C GLY A 250 45.59 108.51 -42.14
N THR A 251 46.00 107.54 -41.32
CA THR A 251 47.18 107.68 -40.44
C THR A 251 48.14 106.49 -40.45
N ALA A 252 47.64 105.25 -40.46
CA ALA A 252 48.45 104.05 -40.49
C ALA A 252 48.88 103.69 -41.92
N THR A 253 50.08 103.16 -42.06
CA THR A 253 50.60 102.61 -43.32
C THR A 253 50.43 101.08 -43.40
N GLU A 254 50.00 100.42 -42.33
CA GLU A 254 49.79 98.96 -42.29
C GLU A 254 48.41 98.62 -41.74
N PHE A 255 47.74 97.64 -42.36
CA PHE A 255 46.41 97.17 -41.95
C PHE A 255 46.37 95.64 -41.90
N THR A 256 46.10 95.08 -40.73
CA THR A 256 45.80 93.66 -40.57
C THR A 256 44.36 93.39 -40.96
N VAL A 257 44.15 92.48 -41.91
CA VAL A 257 42.85 92.06 -42.43
C VAL A 257 42.63 90.59 -42.08
N ASN A 258 41.74 90.37 -41.13
CA ASN A 258 41.30 89.03 -40.75
C ASN A 258 40.29 88.47 -41.76
N HIS A 259 40.52 87.31 -42.35
CA HIS A 259 39.63 86.64 -43.32
C HIS A 259 38.97 85.35 -42.81
N ASN A 260 39.45 84.73 -41.72
CA ASN A 260 38.83 83.52 -41.16
C ASN A 260 38.61 82.36 -42.16
N LEU A 261 39.45 82.27 -43.21
CA LEU A 261 39.37 81.20 -44.20
C LEU A 261 40.12 79.94 -43.76
N ASN A 262 40.85 79.99 -42.64
CA ASN A 262 41.67 78.92 -42.09
C ASN A 262 42.65 78.31 -43.10
N THR A 263 43.21 79.15 -43.98
CA THR A 263 44.19 78.79 -44.98
C THR A 263 45.17 79.95 -45.21
N GLN A 264 46.43 79.63 -45.46
CA GLN A 264 47.42 80.60 -45.94
C GLN A 264 47.41 80.71 -47.47
N ASP A 265 46.79 79.75 -48.17
CA ASP A 265 46.66 79.71 -49.62
C ASP A 265 45.57 80.67 -50.08
N VAL A 266 45.85 81.96 -49.95
CA VAL A 266 44.90 83.04 -50.27
C VAL A 266 45.35 83.86 -51.47
N VAL A 267 44.39 84.25 -52.29
CA VAL A 267 44.58 85.26 -53.34
C VAL A 267 44.01 86.58 -52.84
N VAL A 268 44.87 87.58 -52.68
CA VAL A 268 44.51 88.91 -52.19
C VAL A 268 44.51 89.92 -53.32
N MET A 269 43.42 90.66 -53.47
CA MET A 269 43.30 91.80 -54.37
C MET A 269 42.97 93.05 -53.55
N VAL A 270 43.77 94.09 -53.69
CA VAL A 270 43.49 95.42 -53.14
C VAL A 270 43.06 96.32 -54.29
N ARG A 271 41.94 97.02 -54.12
CA ARG A 271 41.44 97.99 -55.10
C ARG A 271 40.88 99.23 -54.44
N GLU A 272 40.80 100.33 -55.16
CA GLU A 272 40.06 101.52 -54.71
C GLU A 272 38.62 101.14 -54.34
N ASN A 273 38.13 101.66 -53.22
CA ASN A 273 36.79 101.37 -52.73
C ASN A 273 35.71 102.18 -53.49
N LYS A 274 36.10 103.22 -54.22
CA LYS A 274 35.23 104.05 -55.08
C LYS A 274 35.72 104.01 -56.53
N ALA A 275 34.85 104.39 -57.46
CA ALA A 275 35.18 104.42 -58.88
C ALA A 275 36.45 105.27 -59.14
N PRO A 276 37.38 104.82 -59.99
CA PRO A 276 37.23 103.75 -60.99
C PRO A 276 37.46 102.31 -60.49
N PHE A 277 37.61 102.08 -59.18
CA PHE A 277 37.89 100.76 -58.58
C PHE A 277 39.21 100.17 -59.08
N ALA A 278 40.21 101.02 -59.33
CA ALA A 278 41.49 100.57 -59.85
C ALA A 278 42.15 99.58 -58.88
N GLN A 279 42.74 98.52 -59.41
CA GLN A 279 43.58 97.62 -58.63
C GLN A 279 44.82 98.37 -58.18
N VAL A 280 45.15 98.25 -56.90
CA VAL A 280 46.32 98.87 -56.31
C VAL A 280 47.31 97.78 -55.93
N ILE A 281 48.54 97.94 -56.39
CA ILE A 281 49.63 97.04 -56.03
C ILE A 281 50.26 97.58 -54.74
N THR A 282 50.11 96.78 -53.69
CA THR A 282 50.64 97.03 -52.35
C THR A 282 51.46 95.83 -51.92
N ASP A 283 52.32 96.01 -50.93
CA ASP A 283 52.94 94.87 -50.27
C ASP A 283 51.86 94.16 -49.43
N VAL A 284 51.67 92.86 -49.69
CA VAL A 284 50.71 92.00 -49.00
C VAL A 284 51.46 90.83 -48.39
N GLU A 285 51.34 90.70 -47.08
CA GLU A 285 51.98 89.65 -46.30
C GLU A 285 50.90 88.74 -45.71
N VAL A 286 50.97 87.44 -45.97
CA VAL A 286 50.11 86.46 -45.28
C VAL A 286 50.74 86.17 -43.91
N THR A 287 50.10 86.62 -42.84
CA THR A 287 50.67 86.57 -41.50
C THR A 287 50.32 85.27 -40.75
N ASP A 288 49.13 84.72 -40.98
CA ASP A 288 48.70 83.41 -40.48
C ASP A 288 47.51 82.89 -41.31
N VAL A 289 46.94 81.73 -40.94
CA VAL A 289 45.83 81.07 -41.64
C VAL A 289 44.52 81.88 -41.72
N ASN A 290 44.40 82.96 -40.95
CA ASN A 290 43.20 83.80 -40.88
C ASN A 290 43.49 85.28 -41.08
N ASN A 291 44.74 85.69 -41.27
CA ASN A 291 45.11 87.10 -41.32
C ASN A 291 46.13 87.37 -42.41
N ILE A 292 45.91 88.46 -43.13
CA ILE A 292 46.89 89.09 -44.02
C ILE A 292 47.16 90.51 -43.55
N LYS A 293 48.30 91.07 -43.92
CA LYS A 293 48.66 92.47 -43.68
C LYS A 293 48.87 93.17 -45.01
N VAL A 294 48.23 94.32 -45.19
CA VAL A 294 48.41 95.19 -46.37
C VAL A 294 49.20 96.43 -45.97
N LYS A 295 50.29 96.72 -46.67
CA LYS A 295 51.18 97.85 -46.40
C LYS A 295 51.20 98.86 -47.54
N PHE A 296 51.18 100.14 -47.19
CA PHE A 296 51.15 101.27 -48.13
C PHE A 296 52.35 102.19 -47.92
N ALA A 297 52.86 102.78 -49.00
CA ALA A 297 53.93 103.78 -48.93
C ALA A 297 53.45 105.12 -48.33
N LYS A 298 52.15 105.41 -48.38
CA LYS A 298 51.50 106.58 -47.75
C LYS A 298 50.22 106.14 -47.06
N PRO A 299 49.85 106.72 -45.90
CA PRO A 299 48.62 106.36 -45.22
C PRO A 299 47.39 106.54 -46.12
N PRO A 300 46.65 105.46 -46.44
CA PRO A 300 45.39 105.57 -47.17
C PRO A 300 44.33 106.30 -46.35
N LYS A 301 43.52 107.14 -47.00
CA LYS A 301 42.38 107.84 -46.40
C LYS A 301 41.37 106.83 -45.85
N ALA A 302 40.45 107.31 -45.01
CA ALA A 302 39.39 106.48 -44.43
C ALA A 302 38.64 105.68 -45.52
N ASN A 303 38.67 104.34 -45.40
CA ASN A 303 38.04 103.39 -46.33
C ASN A 303 38.38 103.61 -47.81
N GLU A 304 39.60 104.07 -48.11
CA GLU A 304 40.04 104.35 -49.48
C GLU A 304 40.14 103.07 -50.32
N TYR A 305 40.45 101.92 -49.70
CA TYR A 305 40.67 100.66 -50.39
C TYR A 305 39.78 99.52 -49.88
N LYS A 306 39.51 98.55 -50.76
CA LYS A 306 38.82 97.30 -50.47
C LYS A 306 39.74 96.13 -50.80
N VAL A 307 39.94 95.28 -49.81
CA VAL A 307 40.71 94.04 -49.89
C VAL A 307 39.75 92.88 -50.09
N VAL A 308 39.95 92.10 -51.15
CA VAL A 308 39.21 90.87 -51.43
C VAL A 308 40.18 89.71 -51.28
N ILE A 309 39.80 88.71 -50.49
CA ILE A 309 40.62 87.55 -50.13
C ILE A 309 39.81 86.32 -50.51
N VAL A 310 40.37 85.46 -51.36
CA VAL A 310 39.77 84.18 -51.77
C VAL A 310 40.69 83.06 -51.34
N GLY A 311 40.14 82.02 -50.71
CA GLY A 311 40.88 80.89 -50.12
C GLY A 311 39.92 79.86 -49.54
#